data_AF-A0A6M5J1H9-F1
#
_entry.id   AF-A0A6M5J1H9-F1
#
_cell.length_a   1.000
_cell.length_b   1.000
_cell.length_c   1.000
_cell.angle_alpha   90.00
_cell.angle_beta   90.00
_cell.angle_gamma   90.00
#
_symmetry.space_group_name_H-M   'P 1'
#
loop_
_entity.id
_entity.type
_entity.pdbx_description
1 polymer ?
#
loop_
_entity_poly.entity_id
_entity_poly.type
_entity_poly.pdbx_seq_one_letter_code
_entity_poly.pdbx_strand_id
1 'polypeptide(L)'
;MESFPLADGETAHVLLAGDTTDLTPIRRILSELPADAYGQVYIEIVSPIQIRELPRPAGVNLTWLRRDLVPHGLLVIAPRGELIRSAVSAWVAEWMPEATSEGGDRIVLWVGCNASPRVGALYRELASRLSAAAPGE
;
A
#
# COMPACT_ATOMS: atom_id res chain seq x y z
N MET A 1 7.48 15.00 -8.73
CA MET A 1 7.58 15.67 -7.42
C MET A 1 6.17 16.10 -7.09
N GLU A 2 5.42 15.23 -6.45
CA GLU A 2 4.06 15.55 -6.00
C GLU A 2 4.16 15.66 -4.49
N SER A 3 4.01 16.89 -3.98
CA SER A 3 3.72 17.10 -2.56
C SER A 3 2.35 16.50 -2.30
N PHE A 4 2.16 15.79 -1.19
CA PHE A 4 0.85 15.32 -0.75
C PHE A 4 0.27 16.38 0.20
N PRO A 5 -0.52 17.37 -0.26
CA PRO A 5 -1.13 18.33 0.65
C PRO A 5 -2.16 17.59 1.50
N LEU A 6 -1.81 17.37 2.76
CA LEU A 6 -2.75 17.00 3.82
C LEU A 6 -3.19 18.33 4.47
N ALA A 7 -4.49 18.62 4.45
CA ALA A 7 -5.05 19.78 5.13
C ALA A 7 -5.10 19.53 6.64
N ASP A 8 -5.00 20.59 7.45
CA ASP A 8 -5.13 20.49 8.91
C ASP A 8 -6.55 20.03 9.30
N GLY A 9 -6.64 18.99 10.12
CA GLY A 9 -7.91 18.53 10.74
C GLY A 9 -8.60 17.34 10.07
N GLU A 10 -8.03 16.76 9.01
CA GLU A 10 -8.55 15.55 8.36
C GLU A 10 -7.66 14.35 8.72
N THR A 11 -8.23 13.32 9.35
CA THR A 11 -7.46 12.12 9.70
C THR A 11 -7.07 11.37 8.42
N ALA A 12 -5.77 11.31 8.14
CA ALA A 12 -5.28 10.65 6.94
C ALA A 12 -5.29 9.12 7.12
N HIS A 13 -6.09 8.43 6.29
CA HIS A 13 -6.06 6.98 6.17
C HIS A 13 -5.10 6.56 5.07
N VAL A 14 -3.99 5.90 5.42
CA VAL A 14 -2.91 5.61 4.47
C VAL A 14 -2.77 4.11 4.16
N LEU A 15 -2.61 3.78 2.88
CA LEU A 15 -2.05 2.50 2.44
C LEU A 15 -0.83 2.76 1.57
N LEU A 16 0.35 2.38 2.06
CA LEU A 16 1.60 2.42 1.30
C LEU A 16 2.07 0.99 1.01
N ALA A 17 2.33 0.64 -0.23
CA ALA A 17 2.81 -0.69 -0.59
C ALA A 17 3.97 -0.63 -1.58
N GLY A 18 5.01 -1.44 -1.41
CA GLY A 18 6.14 -1.49 -2.34
C GLY A 18 7.13 -2.60 -2.05
N ASP A 19 8.29 -2.57 -2.67
CA ASP A 19 9.40 -3.48 -2.35
C ASP A 19 10.67 -2.71 -1.94
N THR A 20 11.81 -3.40 -1.86
CA THR A 20 13.06 -2.75 -1.45
C THR A 20 13.50 -1.57 -2.32
N THR A 21 13.07 -1.52 -3.58
CA THR A 21 13.34 -0.39 -4.48
C THR A 21 12.51 0.84 -4.15
N ASP A 22 11.44 0.67 -3.38
CA ASP A 22 10.49 1.71 -2.96
C ASP A 22 10.76 2.25 -1.54
N LEU A 23 11.80 1.74 -0.85
CA LEU A 23 12.09 2.16 0.53
C LEU A 23 12.34 3.67 0.67
N THR A 24 13.04 4.27 -0.29
CA THR A 24 13.34 5.70 -0.29
C THR A 24 12.06 6.56 -0.40
N PRO A 25 11.20 6.37 -1.42
CA PRO A 25 9.94 7.13 -1.50
C PRO A 25 9.00 6.84 -0.33
N ILE A 26 8.87 5.59 0.13
CA ILE A 26 8.03 5.24 1.28
C ILE A 26 8.51 5.95 2.55
N ARG A 27 9.83 5.94 2.83
CA ARG A 27 10.40 6.64 4.00
C ARG A 27 10.06 8.13 3.98
N ARG A 28 10.13 8.76 2.81
CA ARG A 28 9.81 10.17 2.64
C ARG A 28 8.35 10.44 2.98
N ILE A 29 7.42 9.69 2.37
CA ILE A 29 5.98 9.83 2.64
C ILE A 29 5.70 9.66 4.14
N LEU A 30 6.23 8.61 4.76
CA LEU A 30 6.04 8.35 6.19
C LEU A 30 6.57 9.46 7.11
N SER A 31 7.60 10.18 6.69
CA SER A 31 8.17 11.31 7.45
C SER A 31 7.35 12.59 7.32
N GLU A 32 6.49 12.66 6.29
CA GLU A 32 5.61 13.81 6.00
C GLU A 32 4.19 13.58 6.54
N LEU A 33 3.87 12.39 7.05
CA LEU A 33 2.56 12.09 7.63
C LEU A 33 2.32 12.83 8.95
N PRO A 34 1.07 13.28 9.22
CA PRO A 34 0.71 13.87 10.49
C PRO A 34 0.75 12.81 11.60
N ALA A 35 0.91 13.25 12.85
CA ALA A 35 1.12 12.37 13.99
C ALA A 35 -0.09 11.47 14.31
N ASP A 36 -1.30 11.90 13.92
CA ASP A 36 -2.57 11.20 14.07
C ASP A 36 -2.94 10.35 12.83
N ALA A 37 -2.05 10.27 11.82
CA ALA A 37 -2.28 9.38 10.67
C ALA A 37 -2.44 7.93 11.13
N TYR A 38 -3.38 7.24 10.50
CA TYR A 38 -3.66 5.82 10.71
C TYR A 38 -3.56 5.06 9.40
N GLY A 39 -3.08 3.82 9.44
CA GLY A 39 -3.07 3.00 8.24
C GLY A 39 -2.04 1.88 8.22
N GLN A 40 -1.66 1.48 7.02
CA GLN A 40 -0.88 0.28 6.78
C GLN A 40 0.20 0.49 5.73
N VAL A 41 1.37 -0.10 5.99
CA VAL A 41 2.50 -0.17 5.08
C VAL A 41 2.85 -1.63 4.81
N TYR A 42 2.94 -2.02 3.55
CA TYR A 42 3.40 -3.34 3.13
C TYR A 42 4.69 -3.21 2.33
N ILE A 43 5.75 -3.89 2.78
CA ILE A 43 7.03 -3.90 2.06
C ILE A 43 7.45 -5.32 1.78
N GLU A 44 7.49 -5.67 0.49
CA GLU A 44 7.92 -6.98 0.04
C GLU A 44 9.44 -7.07 -0.01
N ILE A 45 9.96 -8.11 0.63
CA ILE A 45 11.38 -8.43 0.73
C ILE A 45 11.59 -9.89 0.39
N VAL A 46 12.80 -10.21 -0.05
CA VAL A 46 13.19 -11.62 -0.23
C VAL A 46 13.40 -12.24 1.14
N SER A 47 14.20 -11.61 2.00
CA SER A 47 14.62 -12.20 3.29
C SER A 47 14.86 -11.11 4.36
N PRO A 48 15.01 -11.48 5.65
CA PRO A 48 15.00 -10.51 6.75
C PRO A 48 16.24 -9.61 6.79
N ILE A 49 17.31 -9.94 6.06
CA ILE A 49 18.50 -9.08 5.93
C ILE A 49 18.18 -7.73 5.27
N GLN A 50 17.05 -7.65 4.55
CA GLN A 50 16.57 -6.46 3.89
C GLN A 50 15.68 -5.57 4.78
N ILE A 51 15.39 -6.00 6.02
CA ILE A 51 14.61 -5.19 6.97
C ILE A 51 15.39 -3.92 7.31
N ARG A 52 14.68 -2.79 7.34
CA ARG A 52 15.20 -1.47 7.67
C ARG A 52 14.28 -0.78 8.66
N GLU A 53 14.84 0.13 9.45
CA GLU A 53 14.03 1.01 10.28
C GLU A 53 13.40 2.11 9.42
N LEU A 54 12.09 2.29 9.56
CA LEU A 54 11.34 3.35 8.89
C LEU A 54 10.61 4.18 9.96
N PRO A 55 10.77 5.52 9.94
CA PRO A 55 9.98 6.40 10.80
C PRO A 55 8.51 6.26 10.40
N ARG A 56 7.59 6.29 11.36
CA ARG A 56 6.15 6.25 11.11
C ARG A 56 5.37 6.75 12.33
N PRO A 57 4.20 7.37 12.13
CA PRO A 57 3.24 7.63 13.21
C PRO A 57 2.82 6.34 13.93
N ALA A 58 2.38 6.46 15.19
CA ALA A 58 1.99 5.32 16.01
C ALA A 58 0.78 4.56 15.43
N GLY A 59 -0.14 5.27 14.75
CA GLY A 59 -1.30 4.69 14.08
C GLY A 59 -1.01 3.98 12.76
N VAL A 60 0.21 4.06 12.23
CA VAL A 60 0.57 3.46 10.93
C VAL A 60 1.33 2.17 11.16
N ASN A 61 0.77 1.01 10.81
CA ASN A 61 1.44 -0.29 10.93
C ASN A 61 2.37 -0.57 9.74
N LEU A 62 3.49 -1.25 10.00
CA LEU A 62 4.44 -1.69 8.97
C LEU A 62 4.58 -3.21 8.99
N THR A 63 4.32 -3.83 7.84
CA THR A 63 4.41 -5.28 7.65
C THR A 63 5.41 -5.61 6.54
N TRP A 64 6.40 -6.42 6.89
CA TRP A 64 7.38 -6.95 5.95
C TRP A 64 6.88 -8.26 5.33
N LEU A 65 6.59 -8.25 4.04
CA LEU A 65 6.10 -9.40 3.30
C LEU A 65 7.29 -10.22 2.80
N ARG A 66 7.58 -11.31 3.49
CA ARG A 66 8.74 -12.18 3.23
C ARG A 66 8.43 -13.21 2.15
N ARG A 67 9.05 -13.06 0.98
CA ARG A 67 8.90 -13.98 -0.15
C ARG A 67 9.53 -15.35 0.11
N ASP A 68 10.60 -15.41 0.92
CA ASP A 68 11.28 -16.66 1.30
C ASP A 68 10.44 -17.55 2.24
N LEU A 69 9.35 -17.03 2.80
CA LEU A 69 8.41 -17.80 3.62
C LEU A 69 7.21 -18.35 2.83
N VAL A 70 7.09 -18.01 1.55
CA VAL A 70 5.93 -18.36 0.72
C VAL A 70 6.40 -19.15 -0.51
N PRO A 71 6.33 -20.49 -0.47
CA PRO A 71 6.53 -21.32 -1.66
C PRO A 71 5.50 -20.99 -2.74
N HIS A 72 5.87 -21.12 -4.01
CA HIS A 72 4.98 -20.82 -5.14
C HIS A 72 5.11 -21.86 -6.25
N GLY A 73 4.30 -22.92 -6.17
CA GLY A 73 4.40 -24.08 -7.06
C GLY A 73 5.75 -24.75 -6.92
N LEU A 74 6.50 -24.83 -8.03
CA LEU A 74 7.87 -25.38 -8.04
C LEU A 74 8.94 -24.39 -7.57
N LEU A 75 8.58 -23.12 -7.33
CA LEU A 75 9.50 -22.10 -6.83
C LEU A 75 9.55 -22.14 -5.30
N VAL A 76 10.78 -22.05 -4.76
CA VAL A 76 11.03 -21.97 -3.30
C VAL A 76 10.72 -20.59 -2.72
N ILE A 77 10.63 -19.57 -3.59
CA ILE A 77 10.40 -18.17 -3.22
C ILE A 77 9.28 -17.61 -4.10
N ALA A 78 8.33 -16.90 -3.51
CA ALA A 78 7.26 -16.25 -4.25
C ALA A 78 7.79 -15.28 -5.32
N PRO A 79 7.13 -15.14 -6.48
CA PRO A 79 7.48 -14.12 -7.48
C PRO A 79 7.39 -12.70 -6.92
N ARG A 80 8.21 -11.79 -7.45
CA ARG A 80 8.18 -10.37 -7.08
C ARG A 80 6.80 -9.75 -7.38
N GLY A 81 6.23 -9.07 -6.40
CA GLY A 81 4.94 -8.39 -6.45
C GLY A 81 3.74 -9.29 -6.14
N GLU A 82 3.95 -10.60 -5.90
CA GLU A 82 2.84 -11.50 -5.55
C GLU A 82 2.24 -11.15 -4.18
N LEU A 83 3.10 -10.94 -3.18
CA LEU A 83 2.63 -10.69 -1.83
C LEU A 83 2.04 -9.29 -1.70
N ILE A 84 2.62 -8.30 -2.39
CA ILE A 84 2.03 -6.96 -2.48
C ILE A 84 0.65 -7.00 -3.11
N ARG A 85 0.51 -7.69 -4.24
CA ARG A 85 -0.80 -7.83 -4.90
C ARG A 85 -1.82 -8.41 -3.94
N SER A 86 -1.47 -9.51 -3.26
CA SER A 86 -2.35 -10.16 -2.30
C SER A 86 -2.73 -9.24 -1.14
N ALA A 87 -1.76 -8.58 -0.50
CA ALA A 87 -1.98 -7.73 0.66
C ALA A 87 -2.82 -6.49 0.33
N VAL A 88 -2.51 -5.80 -0.78
CA VAL A 88 -3.27 -4.62 -1.21
C VAL A 88 -4.70 -5.01 -1.60
N SER A 89 -4.88 -6.12 -2.32
CA SER A 89 -6.23 -6.57 -2.71
C SER A 89 -7.09 -6.88 -1.48
N ALA A 90 -6.52 -7.57 -0.48
CA ALA A 90 -7.22 -7.87 0.77
C ALA A 90 -7.58 -6.59 1.54
N TRP A 91 -6.62 -5.67 1.69
CA TRP A 91 -6.86 -4.40 2.37
C TRP A 91 -7.97 -3.59 1.70
N VAL A 92 -7.93 -3.45 0.37
CA VAL A 92 -8.96 -2.68 -0.36
C VAL A 92 -10.33 -3.37 -0.29
N ALA A 93 -10.38 -4.70 -0.31
CA ALA A 93 -11.65 -5.42 -0.16
C ALA A 93 -12.30 -5.21 1.21
N GLU A 94 -11.49 -5.04 2.26
CA GLU A 94 -11.96 -4.84 3.63
C GLU A 94 -12.32 -3.37 3.92
N TRP A 95 -11.47 -2.43 3.49
CA TRP A 95 -11.57 -1.02 3.87
C TRP A 95 -12.26 -0.12 2.84
N MET A 96 -12.50 -0.62 1.62
CA MET A 96 -13.24 0.08 0.58
C MET A 96 -14.34 -0.82 -0.01
N PRO A 97 -15.34 -1.23 0.79
CA PRO A 97 -16.55 -1.82 0.23
C PRO A 97 -17.28 -0.76 -0.62
N GLU A 98 -18.02 -1.17 -1.64
CA GLU A 98 -18.65 -0.31 -2.67
C GLU A 98 -19.52 0.84 -2.11
N ALA A 99 -19.83 0.83 -0.81
CA ALA A 99 -20.54 1.85 -0.07
C ALA A 99 -19.63 2.57 0.94
N THR A 100 -18.60 3.29 0.49
CA THR A 100 -17.93 4.26 1.40
C THR A 100 -18.93 5.36 1.75
N SER A 101 -19.28 5.40 3.03
CA SER A 101 -20.40 6.15 3.61
C SER A 101 -20.21 7.67 3.50
N GLU A 102 -21.31 8.41 3.69
CA GLU A 102 -21.40 9.87 3.73
C GLU A 102 -20.52 10.47 4.85
N GLY A 103 -19.21 10.53 4.62
CA GLY A 103 -18.24 10.96 5.63
C GLY A 103 -16.80 10.88 5.13
N GLY A 104 -16.39 11.93 4.40
CA GLY A 104 -15.09 12.62 4.33
C GLY A 104 -13.71 11.97 4.58
N ASP A 105 -13.56 10.71 4.97
CA ASP A 105 -12.24 10.16 5.25
C ASP A 105 -11.47 9.89 3.95
N ARG A 106 -10.49 10.76 3.68
CA ARG A 106 -9.64 10.66 2.50
C ARG A 106 -8.61 9.54 2.67
N ILE A 107 -8.73 8.52 1.83
CA ILE A 107 -7.76 7.42 1.73
C ILE A 107 -6.62 7.84 0.79
N VAL A 108 -5.41 7.87 1.32
CA VAL A 108 -4.17 8.04 0.54
C VAL A 108 -3.63 6.65 0.19
N LEU A 109 -3.76 6.28 -1.07
CA LEU A 109 -3.21 5.05 -1.61
C LEU A 109 -1.95 5.31 -2.42
N TRP A 110 -0.83 4.73 -2.00
CA TRP A 110 0.40 4.67 -2.79
C TRP A 110 0.84 3.23 -2.93
N VAL A 111 0.98 2.77 -4.17
CA VAL A 111 1.57 1.47 -4.48
C VAL A 111 2.82 1.75 -5.32
N GLY A 112 3.89 1.00 -5.08
CA GLY A 112 5.16 1.01 -5.80
C GLY A 112 5.32 -0.28 -6.61
N CYS A 113 6.53 -0.84 -6.67
CA CYS A 113 6.82 -2.12 -7.34
C CYS A 113 6.36 -2.14 -8.83
N ASN A 114 6.41 -0.98 -9.49
CA ASN A 114 5.82 -0.77 -10.83
C ASN A 114 6.39 -1.68 -11.93
N ALA A 115 7.63 -2.15 -11.76
CA ALA A 115 8.29 -3.04 -12.70
C ALA A 115 7.74 -4.48 -12.62
N SER A 116 6.90 -4.82 -11.63
CA SER A 116 6.25 -6.11 -11.53
C SER A 116 4.98 -6.16 -12.40
N PRO A 117 4.86 -7.10 -13.35
CA PRO A 117 3.62 -7.31 -14.11
C PRO A 117 2.41 -7.60 -13.21
N ARG A 118 2.63 -8.19 -12.03
CA ARG A 118 1.58 -8.51 -11.05
C ARG A 118 0.99 -7.27 -10.41
N VAL A 119 1.85 -6.32 -10.05
CA VAL A 119 1.44 -5.04 -9.51
C VAL A 119 0.85 -4.16 -10.62
N GLY A 120 1.37 -4.26 -11.85
CA GLY A 120 0.74 -3.67 -13.03
C GLY A 120 -0.70 -4.15 -13.27
N ALA A 121 -1.00 -5.43 -13.01
CA ALA A 121 -2.36 -5.95 -13.08
C ALA A 121 -3.26 -5.43 -11.94
N LEU A 122 -2.73 -5.36 -10.72
CA LEU A 122 -3.42 -4.77 -9.56
C LEU A 122 -3.88 -3.35 -9.84
N TYR A 123 -3.02 -2.48 -10.38
CA TYR A 123 -3.41 -1.10 -10.68
C TYR A 123 -4.59 -1.02 -11.64
N ARG A 124 -4.61 -1.87 -12.68
CA ARG A 124 -5.73 -1.89 -13.64
C ARG A 124 -7.02 -2.31 -12.96
N GLU A 125 -6.97 -3.33 -12.11
CA GLU A 125 -8.13 -3.79 -11.34
C GLU A 125 -8.65 -2.70 -10.40
N LEU A 126 -7.76 -2.05 -9.63
CA LEU A 126 -8.12 -0.95 -8.73
C LEU A 126 -8.69 0.25 -9.48
N ALA A 127 -8.09 0.63 -10.61
CA ALA A 127 -8.58 1.71 -11.45
C ALA A 127 -10.00 1.40 -11.97
N SER A 128 -10.24 0.18 -12.47
CA SER A 128 -11.57 -0.24 -12.92
C SER A 128 -12.60 -0.21 -11.78
N ARG A 129 -12.24 -0.64 -10.57
CA ARG A 129 -13.12 -0.60 -9.38
C ARG A 129 -13.48 0.83 -9.00
N LEU A 130 -12.50 1.73 -8.96
CA LEU A 130 -12.73 3.15 -8.62
C LEU A 130 -13.60 3.85 -9.66
N SER A 131 -13.43 3.54 -10.95
CA SER A 131 -14.30 4.06 -12.00
C SER A 131 -15.73 3.53 -11.92
N ALA A 132 -15.93 2.27 -11.52
CA ALA A 132 -17.27 1.69 -11.36
C ALA A 132 -18.02 2.22 -10.13
N ALA A 133 -17.30 2.65 -9.09
CA ALA A 133 -17.86 3.23 -7.86
C ALA A 133 -18.19 4.73 -7.98
N ALA A 134 -17.72 5.41 -9.02
CA ALA A 134 -18.13 6.79 -9.29
C ALA A 134 -19.61 6.79 -9.71
N PRO A 135 -20.49 7.59 -9.06
CA PRO A 135 -21.88 7.69 -9.49
C PRO A 135 -21.92 8.18 -10.93
N GLY A 136 -22.75 7.53 -11.77
CA GLY A 136 -22.99 7.99 -13.13
C GLY A 136 -23.48 9.44 -13.11
N GLU A 137 -22.84 10.29 -13.91
CA GLU A 137 -23.28 11.68 -14.18
C GLU A 137 -24.75 11.75 -14.62
#